data_AF-A0AB35Y7E9-F1
#
_entry.id   AF-A0AB35Y7E9-F1
#
_cell.length_a   1.000
_cell.length_b   1.000
_cell.length_c   1.000
_cell.angle_alpha   90.00
_cell.angle_beta   90.00
_cell.angle_gamma   90.00
#
_symmetry.space_group_name_H-M   'P 1'
#
loop_
_entity.id
_entity.type
_entity.pdbx_description
1 polymer ?
#
loop_
_entity_poly.entity_id
_entity_poly.type
_entity_poly.pdbx_seq_one_letter_code
_entity_poly.pdbx_strand_id
1 'polypeptide(L)'
;METASNIISILSSIIGGLFTFGGVWLTIKHEQKKERRNYLESIKPYLVVQHLVDLSKAEIQSIKTLSIPNDSTAPLPSLTRASVVYHWENLVLTNVSNSAGIFAYVKINNSPYAFSTKSPIKPFETFQIIGNLVSIFIFSSIESISLGVYDSNFNLYEYPLHFRIEEYTGDPHPKLSCKEKVIKFDAIDCQPHAMKN
;
A
#
# COMPACT_ATOMS: atom_id res chain seq x y z
N MET A 1 -53.25 -45.79 -8.87
CA MET A 1 -52.95 -44.51 -8.19
C MET A 1 -51.77 -44.57 -7.22
N GLU A 2 -51.34 -45.75 -6.73
CA GLU A 2 -50.21 -45.87 -5.80
C GLU A 2 -48.81 -45.64 -6.40
N THR A 3 -48.60 -45.97 -7.67
CA THR A 3 -47.27 -45.86 -8.32
C THR A 3 -46.82 -44.42 -8.54
N ALA A 4 -47.73 -43.50 -8.84
CA ALA A 4 -47.42 -42.08 -9.03
C ALA A 4 -47.06 -41.38 -7.70
N SER A 5 -47.71 -41.76 -6.59
CA SER A 5 -47.46 -41.21 -5.25
C SER A 5 -46.05 -41.55 -4.75
N ASN A 6 -45.61 -42.79 -4.96
CA ASN A 6 -44.27 -43.24 -4.55
C ASN A 6 -43.16 -42.56 -5.35
N ILE A 7 -43.35 -42.33 -6.65
CA ILE A 7 -42.37 -41.64 -7.50
C ILE A 7 -42.21 -40.17 -7.06
N ILE A 8 -43.31 -39.48 -6.74
CA ILE A 8 -43.29 -38.08 -6.27
C ILE A 8 -42.58 -37.98 -4.91
N SER A 9 -42.81 -38.93 -4.00
CA SER A 9 -42.15 -38.96 -2.68
C SER A 9 -40.64 -39.26 -2.77
N ILE A 10 -40.21 -40.09 -3.72
CA ILE A 10 -38.79 -40.39 -3.93
C ILE A 10 -38.09 -39.21 -4.62
N LEU A 11 -38.74 -38.59 -5.61
CA LEU A 11 -38.21 -37.37 -6.25
C LEU A 11 -38.06 -36.22 -5.26
N SER A 12 -39.06 -35.98 -4.40
CA SER A 12 -39.01 -34.90 -3.41
C SER A 12 -37.93 -35.12 -2.36
N SER A 13 -37.67 -36.38 -1.97
CA SER A 13 -36.58 -36.75 -1.05
C SER A 13 -35.19 -36.55 -1.69
N ILE A 14 -35.02 -36.94 -2.96
CA ILE A 14 -33.76 -36.74 -3.70
C ILE A 14 -33.49 -35.25 -3.93
N ILE A 15 -34.51 -34.48 -4.32
CA ILE A 15 -34.41 -33.03 -4.53
C ILE A 15 -34.11 -32.32 -3.21
N GLY A 16 -34.81 -32.66 -2.12
CA GLY A 16 -34.57 -32.12 -0.79
C GLY A 16 -33.14 -32.39 -0.30
N GLY A 17 -32.64 -33.62 -0.47
CA GLY A 17 -31.26 -33.97 -0.15
C GLY A 17 -30.24 -33.17 -0.96
N LEU A 18 -30.46 -32.99 -2.26
CA LEU A 18 -29.57 -32.23 -3.14
C LEU A 18 -29.48 -30.73 -2.74
N PHE A 19 -30.61 -30.13 -2.35
CA PHE A 19 -30.64 -28.75 -1.83
C PHE A 19 -29.92 -28.62 -0.49
N THR A 20 -30.04 -29.61 0.40
CA THR A 20 -29.29 -29.62 1.67
C THR A 20 -27.79 -29.77 1.45
N PHE A 21 -27.35 -30.70 0.59
CA PHE A 21 -25.93 -30.86 0.25
C PHE A 21 -25.36 -29.62 -0.45
N GLY A 22 -26.10 -29.04 -1.39
CA GLY A 22 -25.71 -27.79 -2.06
C GLY A 22 -25.61 -26.61 -1.08
N GLY A 23 -26.57 -26.49 -0.17
CA GLY A 23 -26.55 -25.47 0.89
C GLY A 23 -25.36 -25.62 1.83
N VAL A 24 -25.10 -26.83 2.33
CA VAL A 24 -23.94 -27.12 3.19
C VAL A 24 -22.63 -26.84 2.46
N TRP A 25 -22.49 -27.25 1.20
CA TRP A 25 -21.30 -26.96 0.39
C TRP A 25 -21.06 -25.45 0.22
N LEU A 26 -22.11 -24.68 -0.08
CA LEU A 26 -22.03 -23.22 -0.20
C LEU A 26 -21.63 -22.57 1.14
N THR A 27 -22.20 -23.04 2.25
CA THR A 27 -21.85 -22.56 3.59
C THR A 27 -20.38 -22.85 3.93
N ILE A 28 -19.90 -24.07 3.72
CA ILE A 28 -18.50 -24.45 3.94
C ILE A 28 -17.58 -23.57 3.08
N LYS A 29 -17.89 -23.41 1.80
CA LYS A 29 -17.10 -22.56 0.90
C LYS A 29 -17.10 -21.09 1.34
N HIS A 30 -18.23 -20.61 1.84
CA HIS A 30 -18.34 -19.26 2.38
C HIS A 30 -17.53 -19.09 3.67
N GLU A 31 -17.58 -20.04 4.59
CA GLU A 31 -16.79 -20.06 5.82
C GLU A 31 -15.29 -20.12 5.52
N GLN A 32 -14.84 -21.02 4.64
CA GLN A 32 -13.44 -21.07 4.21
C GLN A 32 -12.98 -19.75 3.58
N LYS A 33 -13.83 -19.11 2.76
CA LYS A 33 -13.53 -17.78 2.20
C LYS A 33 -13.46 -16.70 3.28
N LYS A 34 -14.30 -16.79 4.32
CA LYS A 34 -14.27 -15.89 5.49
C LYS A 34 -13.00 -16.10 6.31
N GLU A 35 -12.65 -17.34 6.63
CA GLU A 35 -11.42 -17.69 7.36
C GLU A 35 -10.18 -17.22 6.61
N ARG A 36 -10.11 -17.43 5.29
CA ARG A 36 -8.99 -16.94 4.49
C ARG A 36 -8.89 -15.42 4.51
N ARG A 37 -10.01 -14.69 4.44
CA ARG A 37 -10.02 -13.22 4.55
C ARG A 37 -9.54 -12.78 5.93
N ASN A 38 -10.06 -13.36 6.99
CA ASN A 38 -9.65 -13.04 8.36
C ASN A 38 -8.16 -13.32 8.57
N TYR A 39 -7.65 -14.43 8.04
CA TYR A 39 -6.23 -14.78 8.09
C TYR A 39 -5.38 -13.73 7.34
N LEU A 40 -5.76 -13.39 6.11
CA LEU A 40 -5.05 -12.36 5.32
C LEU A 40 -5.07 -10.99 6.01
N GLU A 41 -6.20 -10.58 6.57
CA GLU A 41 -6.32 -9.35 7.36
C GLU A 41 -5.44 -9.38 8.61
N SER A 42 -5.25 -10.57 9.22
CA SER A 42 -4.40 -10.72 10.42
C SER A 42 -2.90 -10.70 10.16
N ILE A 43 -2.46 -10.92 8.91
CA ILE A 43 -1.04 -10.94 8.54
C ILE A 43 -0.62 -9.71 7.72
N LYS A 44 -1.59 -8.98 7.15
CA LYS A 44 -1.35 -7.83 6.29
C LYS A 44 -0.94 -6.61 7.13
N PRO A 45 0.23 -5.99 6.87
CA PRO A 45 0.61 -4.74 7.51
C PRO A 45 -0.38 -3.64 7.14
N TYR A 46 -0.94 -2.97 8.15
CA TYR A 46 -1.85 -1.85 7.96
C TYR A 46 -1.13 -0.54 8.31
N LEU A 47 -0.95 0.31 7.30
CA LEU A 47 -0.22 1.55 7.41
C LEU A 47 -1.18 2.73 7.41
N VAL A 48 -0.83 3.80 8.13
CA VAL A 48 -1.52 5.09 8.09
C VAL A 48 -0.51 6.20 7.85
N VAL A 49 -0.91 7.20 7.07
CA VAL A 49 -0.12 8.44 6.95
C VAL A 49 -0.31 9.25 8.22
N GLN A 50 0.79 9.73 8.78
CA GLN A 50 0.81 10.54 9.98
C GLN A 50 1.42 11.90 9.63
N HIS A 51 0.75 13.01 9.97
CA HIS A 51 1.34 14.32 9.77
C HIS A 51 2.23 14.70 10.96
N LEU A 52 3.43 15.19 10.68
CA LEU A 52 4.40 15.57 11.72
C LEU A 52 3.87 16.64 12.68
N VAL A 53 2.97 17.51 12.21
CA VAL A 53 2.32 18.56 13.01
C VAL A 53 1.45 18.01 14.13
N ASP A 54 0.97 16.77 13.99
CA ASP A 54 0.09 16.10 14.94
C ASP A 54 0.87 15.28 15.98
N LEU A 55 2.20 15.18 15.84
CA LEU A 55 3.06 14.38 16.70
C LEU A 55 3.74 15.22 17.79
N SER A 56 3.85 14.64 18.99
CA SER A 56 4.68 15.20 20.05
C SER A 56 6.17 15.11 19.71
N LYS A 57 6.99 15.93 20.38
CA LYS A 57 8.45 15.91 20.20
C LYS A 57 9.07 14.54 20.48
N ALA A 58 8.55 13.82 21.47
CA ALA A 58 9.04 12.49 21.83
C ALA A 58 8.72 11.46 20.73
N GLU A 59 7.51 11.54 20.15
CA GLU A 59 7.12 10.68 19.02
C GLU A 59 8.01 10.96 17.81
N ILE A 60 8.24 12.24 17.47
CA ILE A 60 9.13 12.64 16.37
C ILE A 60 10.54 12.07 16.55
N GLN A 61 11.08 12.09 17.77
CA GLN A 61 12.42 11.55 18.07
C GLN A 61 12.52 10.02 17.94
N SER A 62 11.39 9.32 18.02
CA SER A 62 11.32 7.86 17.87
C SER A 62 11.05 7.38 16.45
N ILE A 63 10.76 8.32 15.52
CA ILE A 63 10.56 8.02 14.11
C ILE A 63 11.81 7.39 13.53
N LYS A 64 11.65 6.22 12.92
CA LYS A 64 12.73 5.55 12.19
C LYS A 64 12.82 6.08 10.78
N THR A 65 14.02 6.35 10.33
CA THR A 65 14.25 6.83 8.98
C THR A 65 14.48 5.67 8.03
N LEU A 66 13.76 5.67 6.91
CA LEU A 66 13.99 4.78 5.77
C LEU A 66 14.36 5.63 4.56
N SER A 67 15.50 5.36 3.93
CA SER A 67 15.88 6.06 2.71
C SER A 67 15.45 5.30 1.46
N ILE A 68 14.84 6.00 0.51
CA ILE A 68 14.81 5.54 -0.88
C ILE A 68 16.26 5.53 -1.36
N PRO A 69 16.80 4.38 -1.83
CA PRO A 69 18.17 4.34 -2.30
C PRO A 69 18.31 5.26 -3.49
N ASN A 70 19.30 6.13 -3.40
CA ASN A 70 19.68 7.00 -4.48
C ASN A 70 20.67 6.24 -5.36
N ASP A 71 20.41 6.15 -6.65
CA ASP A 71 21.47 5.78 -7.58
C ASP A 71 22.39 7.00 -7.72
N SER A 72 23.36 7.11 -6.82
CA SER A 72 24.36 8.18 -6.85
C SER A 72 25.19 8.19 -8.15
N THR A 73 25.06 7.14 -8.97
CA THR A 73 25.72 7.01 -10.28
C THR A 73 24.80 7.34 -11.45
N ALA A 74 23.49 7.50 -11.22
CA ALA A 74 22.57 7.94 -12.25
C ALA A 74 22.87 9.41 -12.62
N PRO A 75 23.10 9.72 -13.90
CA PRO A 75 23.31 11.10 -14.32
C PRO A 75 22.05 11.92 -13.99
N LEU A 76 22.23 13.03 -13.29
CA LEU A 76 21.18 14.01 -13.08
C LEU A 76 20.62 14.41 -14.46
N PRO A 77 19.31 14.27 -14.70
CA PRO A 77 18.72 14.71 -15.95
C PRO A 77 19.05 16.17 -16.21
N SER A 78 19.31 16.54 -17.47
CA SER A 78 19.53 17.93 -17.85
C SER A 78 18.24 18.72 -17.63
N LEU A 79 18.22 19.50 -16.55
CA LEU A 79 17.08 20.35 -16.22
C LEU A 79 17.04 21.56 -17.15
N THR A 80 15.85 21.82 -17.70
CA THR A 80 15.56 23.03 -18.46
C THR A 80 14.67 23.94 -17.62
N ARG A 81 14.53 25.23 -17.99
CA ARG A 81 13.58 26.13 -17.34
C ARG A 81 12.12 25.65 -17.41
N ALA A 82 11.79 24.80 -18.38
CA ALA A 82 10.46 24.22 -18.54
C ALA A 82 10.24 22.95 -17.70
N SER A 83 11.31 22.37 -17.15
CA SER A 83 11.23 21.18 -16.32
C SER A 83 10.45 21.48 -15.03
N VAL A 84 9.77 20.45 -14.50
CA VAL A 84 9.15 20.49 -13.18
C VAL A 84 9.90 19.53 -12.28
N VAL A 85 10.32 20.05 -11.14
CA VAL A 85 10.93 19.28 -10.06
C VAL A 85 9.89 19.15 -8.96
N TYR A 86 9.63 17.91 -8.54
CA TYR A 86 8.74 17.63 -7.42
C TYR A 86 9.56 17.29 -6.19
N HIS A 87 9.45 18.10 -5.15
CA HIS A 87 9.86 17.80 -3.80
C HIS A 87 8.83 16.90 -3.13
N TRP A 88 9.24 16.15 -2.12
CA TRP A 88 8.37 15.27 -1.34
C TRP A 88 8.36 15.75 0.11
N GLU A 89 7.18 16.04 0.65
CA GLU A 89 7.00 16.27 2.07
C GLU A 89 7.21 14.98 2.85
N ASN A 90 7.82 15.04 4.04
CA ASN A 90 8.13 13.88 4.88
C ASN A 90 6.97 12.87 4.92
N LEU A 91 7.08 11.75 4.19
CA LEU A 91 6.08 10.69 4.24
C LEU A 91 6.32 9.90 5.51
N VAL A 92 5.52 10.19 6.53
CA VAL A 92 5.55 9.48 7.79
C VAL A 92 4.41 8.46 7.79
N LEU A 93 4.78 7.21 8.04
CA LEU A 93 3.88 6.06 8.03
C LEU A 93 3.97 5.33 9.37
N THR A 94 2.83 5.04 9.97
CA THR A 94 2.74 4.22 11.17
C THR A 94 2.09 2.90 10.84
N ASN A 95 2.70 1.79 11.26
CA ASN A 95 2.07 0.49 11.21
C ASN A 95 1.14 0.30 12.41
N VAL A 96 -0.17 0.40 12.21
CA VAL A 96 -1.15 0.24 13.31
C VAL A 96 -1.67 -1.19 13.43
N SER A 97 -1.15 -2.12 12.61
CA SER A 97 -1.47 -3.54 12.73
C SER A 97 -0.59 -4.26 13.76
N ASN A 98 -1.05 -5.43 14.19
CA ASN A 98 -0.25 -6.38 14.98
C ASN A 98 0.76 -7.18 14.14
N SER A 99 0.83 -6.92 12.84
CA SER A 99 1.58 -7.72 11.87
C SER A 99 2.87 -7.01 11.48
N ALA A 100 3.93 -7.79 11.28
CA ALA A 100 5.17 -7.26 10.74
C ALA A 100 5.17 -7.32 9.21
N GLY A 101 5.94 -6.44 8.59
CA GLY A 101 6.14 -6.41 7.14
C GLY A 101 7.54 -5.96 6.75
N ILE A 102 7.76 -5.78 5.47
CA ILE A 102 9.02 -5.27 4.91
C ILE A 102 8.66 -4.29 3.80
N PHE A 103 9.17 -3.05 3.87
CA PHE A 103 9.03 -2.12 2.76
C PHE A 103 9.80 -2.67 1.55
N ALA A 104 9.13 -2.81 0.41
CA ALA A 104 9.69 -3.34 -0.83
C ALA A 104 10.16 -2.21 -1.74
N TYR A 105 9.28 -1.28 -2.07
CA TYR A 105 9.56 -0.16 -2.98
C TYR A 105 8.55 0.97 -2.80
N VAL A 106 8.90 2.16 -3.29
CA VAL A 106 7.93 3.20 -3.66
C VAL A 106 7.89 3.24 -5.18
N LYS A 107 6.70 3.25 -5.78
CA LYS A 107 6.53 3.34 -7.23
C LYS A 107 5.82 4.63 -7.58
N ILE A 108 6.44 5.44 -8.42
CA ILE A 108 5.90 6.71 -8.92
C ILE A 108 5.61 6.53 -10.40
N ASN A 109 4.37 6.75 -10.81
CA ASN A 109 3.86 6.33 -12.11
C ASN A 109 4.16 4.83 -12.32
N ASN A 110 5.04 4.50 -13.27
CA ASN A 110 5.49 3.13 -13.57
C ASN A 110 6.95 2.86 -13.17
N SER A 111 7.58 3.76 -12.43
CA SER A 111 8.98 3.67 -12.04
C SER A 111 9.11 3.23 -10.57
N PRO A 112 9.50 1.97 -10.30
CA PRO A 112 9.71 1.49 -8.93
C PRO A 112 11.10 1.87 -8.40
N TYR A 113 11.13 2.31 -7.16
CA TYR A 113 12.33 2.62 -6.39
C TYR A 113 12.38 1.67 -5.18
N ALA A 114 13.14 0.58 -5.32
CA ALA A 114 13.22 -0.48 -4.33
C ALA A 114 13.97 -0.02 -3.08
N PHE A 115 13.52 -0.39 -1.89
CA PHE A 115 14.26 -0.17 -0.66
C PHE A 115 15.38 -1.20 -0.50
N SER A 116 16.34 -0.90 0.39
CA SER A 116 17.34 -1.90 0.78
C SER A 116 16.66 -3.15 1.37
N THR A 117 17.28 -4.33 1.24
CA THR A 117 16.73 -5.61 1.70
C THR A 117 16.51 -5.74 3.22
N LYS A 118 16.75 -4.68 4.00
CA LYS A 118 16.60 -4.63 5.46
C LYS A 118 15.72 -3.46 5.91
N SER A 119 14.49 -3.40 5.41
CA SER A 119 13.52 -2.35 5.78
C SER A 119 12.31 -2.93 6.53
N PRO A 120 12.51 -3.55 7.72
CA PRO A 120 11.43 -4.18 8.46
C PRO A 120 10.46 -3.15 9.04
N ILE A 121 9.18 -3.51 9.00
CA ILE A 121 8.06 -2.78 9.57
C ILE A 121 7.58 -3.60 10.75
N LYS A 122 7.83 -3.16 11.99
CA LYS A 122 7.27 -3.85 13.16
C LYS A 122 5.91 -3.26 13.52
N PRO A 123 5.08 -3.99 14.29
CA PRO A 123 3.85 -3.46 14.85
C PRO A 123 4.08 -2.16 15.62
N PHE A 124 3.20 -1.18 15.41
CA PHE A 124 3.17 0.11 16.12
C PHE A 124 4.41 0.99 15.93
N GLU A 125 5.28 0.66 14.97
CA GLU A 125 6.43 1.50 14.64
C GLU A 125 6.04 2.56 13.60
N THR A 126 6.62 3.75 13.80
CA THR A 126 6.49 4.88 12.89
C THR A 126 7.78 5.09 12.14
N PHE A 127 7.65 5.27 10.83
CA PHE A 127 8.75 5.42 9.89
C PHE A 127 8.58 6.68 9.07
N GLN A 128 9.68 7.33 8.75
CA GLN A 128 9.71 8.41 7.78
C GLN A 128 10.51 7.94 6.57
N ILE A 129 9.85 7.93 5.42
CA ILE A 129 10.51 7.67 4.15
C ILE A 129 11.13 8.98 3.67
N ILE A 130 12.46 9.00 3.58
CA ILE A 130 13.28 10.12 3.09
C ILE A 130 14.00 9.75 1.80
N GLY A 131 14.37 10.72 0.98
CA GLY A 131 15.30 10.56 -0.14
C GLY A 131 16.54 11.44 0.04
N ASN A 132 17.69 11.06 -0.53
CA ASN A 132 18.88 11.92 -0.54
C ASN A 132 18.86 12.91 -1.73
N LEU A 133 19.52 14.09 -1.63
CA LEU A 133 19.21 15.32 -2.41
C LEU A 133 17.69 15.51 -2.63
N VAL A 134 16.98 15.15 -1.56
CA VAL A 134 15.62 15.47 -1.10
C VAL A 134 14.50 15.27 -2.12
N SER A 135 14.31 14.01 -2.52
CA SER A 135 13.06 13.52 -3.09
C SER A 135 12.61 14.25 -4.36
N ILE A 136 13.58 14.76 -5.11
CA ILE A 136 13.36 15.46 -6.36
C ILE A 136 13.11 14.44 -7.46
N PHE A 137 11.86 14.39 -7.91
CA PHE A 137 11.50 13.61 -9.10
C PHE A 137 11.39 14.51 -10.31
N ILE A 138 11.97 14.05 -11.42
CA ILE A 138 11.94 14.76 -12.70
C ILE A 138 10.95 14.01 -13.59
N PHE A 139 9.71 14.46 -13.55
CA PHE A 139 8.62 13.97 -14.39
C PHE A 139 7.90 15.15 -15.03
N SER A 140 7.27 14.95 -16.17
CA SER A 140 6.33 15.93 -16.73
C SER A 140 5.09 16.09 -15.84
N SER A 141 4.63 14.97 -15.27
CA SER A 141 3.48 14.86 -14.37
C SER A 141 3.67 13.66 -13.44
N ILE A 142 3.13 13.77 -12.22
CA ILE A 142 2.97 12.63 -11.32
C ILE A 142 1.48 12.29 -11.30
N GLU A 143 1.16 11.10 -11.78
CA GLU A 143 -0.20 10.58 -11.94
C GLU A 143 -0.55 9.61 -10.82
N SER A 144 0.42 8.84 -10.34
CA SER A 144 0.22 7.88 -9.26
C SER A 144 1.48 7.71 -8.40
N ILE A 145 1.26 7.42 -7.13
CA ILE A 145 2.30 6.99 -6.19
C ILE A 145 1.73 5.80 -5.42
N SER A 146 2.53 4.74 -5.28
CA SER A 146 2.16 3.55 -4.52
C SER A 146 3.34 3.01 -3.72
N LEU A 147 3.03 2.28 -2.66
CA LEU A 147 4.00 1.70 -1.75
C LEU A 147 3.87 0.18 -1.77
N GLY A 148 4.93 -0.51 -2.18
CA GLY A 148 5.05 -1.95 -2.12
C GLY A 148 5.50 -2.41 -0.73
N VAL A 149 4.77 -3.35 -0.14
CA VAL A 149 5.05 -3.92 1.18
C VAL A 149 4.88 -5.44 1.13
N TYR A 150 5.86 -6.18 1.67
CA TYR A 150 5.71 -7.60 1.94
C TYR A 150 5.16 -7.84 3.33
N ASP A 151 4.28 -8.83 3.50
CA ASP A 151 3.98 -9.39 4.83
C ASP A 151 5.07 -10.38 5.30
N SER A 152 4.89 -10.93 6.50
CA SER A 152 5.77 -11.94 7.09
C SER A 152 5.88 -13.24 6.26
N ASN A 153 4.95 -13.48 5.35
CA ASN A 153 4.91 -14.64 4.46
C ASN A 153 5.38 -14.30 3.04
N PHE A 154 5.94 -13.11 2.83
CA PHE A 154 6.41 -12.61 1.52
C PHE A 154 5.30 -12.44 0.47
N ASN A 155 4.04 -12.29 0.87
CA ASN A 155 3.01 -11.80 -0.05
C ASN A 155 3.22 -10.30 -0.27
N LEU A 156 3.26 -9.87 -1.53
CA LEU A 156 3.40 -8.47 -1.91
C LEU A 156 2.03 -7.78 -1.94
N TYR A 157 1.94 -6.64 -1.26
CA TYR A 157 0.82 -5.71 -1.33
C TYR A 157 1.30 -4.39 -1.89
N GLU A 158 0.51 -3.79 -2.77
CA GLU A 158 0.77 -2.47 -3.30
C GLU A 158 -0.32 -1.51 -2.81
N TYR A 159 0.07 -0.52 -2.03
CA TYR A 159 -0.83 0.46 -1.42
C TYR A 159 -0.79 1.78 -2.19
N PRO A 160 -1.90 2.20 -2.81
CA PRO A 160 -2.00 3.54 -3.38
C PRO A 160 -1.81 4.61 -2.30
N LEU A 161 -1.04 5.64 -2.62
CA LEU A 161 -0.90 6.84 -1.80
C LEU A 161 -1.78 7.94 -2.38
N HIS A 162 -2.60 8.56 -1.54
CA HIS A 162 -3.33 9.78 -1.88
C HIS A 162 -2.45 10.98 -1.58
N PHE A 163 -2.30 11.84 -2.58
CA PHE A 163 -1.44 13.01 -2.49
C PHE A 163 -2.03 14.20 -3.24
N ARG A 164 -1.55 15.39 -2.87
CA ARG A 164 -1.77 16.64 -3.58
C ARG A 164 -0.43 17.23 -4.00
N ILE A 165 -0.47 17.98 -5.10
CA ILE A 165 0.70 18.69 -5.61
C ILE A 165 0.45 20.18 -5.43
N GLU A 166 1.33 20.84 -4.70
CA GLU A 166 1.27 22.28 -4.44
C GLU A 166 2.52 22.97 -5.02
N GLU A 167 2.45 24.28 -5.21
CA GLU A 167 3.64 25.06 -5.58
C GLU A 167 4.61 25.10 -4.40
N TYR A 168 5.91 24.96 -4.66
CA TYR A 168 6.90 24.99 -3.60
C TYR A 168 7.10 26.43 -3.09
N THR A 169 6.83 26.65 -1.81
CA THR A 169 6.93 27.97 -1.15
C THR A 169 8.18 28.15 -0.28
N GLY A 170 9.06 27.15 -0.23
CA GLY A 170 10.31 27.22 0.52
C GLY A 170 11.40 27.98 -0.22
N ASP A 171 12.59 28.04 0.38
CA ASP A 171 13.75 28.63 -0.29
C ASP A 171 14.09 27.79 -1.54
N PRO A 172 14.06 28.38 -2.74
CA PRO A 172 14.34 27.66 -3.98
C PRO A 172 15.75 27.10 -3.96
N HIS A 173 15.91 25.88 -4.44
CA HIS A 173 17.21 25.23 -4.37
C HIS A 173 18.22 26.00 -5.23
N PRO A 174 19.39 26.42 -4.70
CA PRO A 174 20.28 27.38 -5.36
C PRO A 174 20.86 26.90 -6.70
N LYS A 175 20.72 25.60 -7.02
CA LYS A 175 21.18 24.98 -8.27
C LYS A 175 20.04 24.67 -9.26
N LEU A 176 18.78 24.89 -8.89
CA LEU A 176 17.63 24.64 -9.75
C LEU A 176 17.15 25.97 -10.36
N SER A 177 16.94 25.97 -11.67
CA SER A 177 16.40 27.14 -12.40
C SER A 177 15.02 26.84 -13.03
N CYS A 178 14.40 25.75 -12.59
CA CYS A 178 13.17 25.18 -13.12
C CYS A 178 12.00 25.37 -12.14
N LYS A 179 10.78 24.99 -12.54
CA LYS A 179 9.62 25.07 -11.65
C LYS A 179 9.74 24.01 -10.56
N GLU A 180 9.43 24.39 -9.33
CA GLU A 180 9.50 23.53 -8.15
C GLU A 180 8.10 23.35 -7.56
N LYS A 181 7.72 22.10 -7.30
CA LYS A 181 6.43 21.72 -6.69
C LYS A 181 6.67 20.82 -5.50
N VAL A 182 5.71 20.69 -4.59
CA VAL A 182 5.79 19.78 -3.44
C VAL A 182 4.64 18.79 -3.48
N ILE A 183 4.96 17.52 -3.26
CA ILE A 183 4.01 16.43 -3.07
C ILE A 183 3.69 16.36 -1.58
N LYS A 184 2.41 16.52 -1.24
CA LYS A 184 1.88 16.35 0.11
C LYS A 184 1.07 15.06 0.17
N PHE A 185 1.39 14.19 1.12
CA PHE A 185 0.66 12.94 1.31
C PHE A 185 -0.48 13.13 2.29
N ASP A 186 -1.68 12.76 1.87
CA ASP A 186 -2.88 12.90 2.69
C ASP A 186 -3.26 11.56 3.34
N ALA A 187 -3.15 10.45 2.60
CA ALA A 187 -3.55 9.13 3.08
C ALA A 187 -2.86 7.99 2.32
N ILE A 188 -2.97 6.78 2.86
CA ILE A 188 -2.55 5.53 2.21
C ILE A 188 -3.76 4.58 2.19
N ASP A 189 -4.06 4.02 1.02
CA ASP A 189 -5.15 3.07 0.86
C ASP A 189 -4.65 1.63 1.09
N CYS A 190 -4.89 1.13 2.29
CA CYS A 190 -4.60 -0.25 2.66
C CYS A 190 -5.75 -1.22 2.32
N GLN A 191 -6.72 -0.83 1.48
CA GLN A 191 -7.86 -1.69 1.16
C GLN A 191 -7.45 -3.09 0.68
N PRO A 192 -8.26 -4.12 0.95
CA PRO A 192 -7.97 -5.50 0.64
C PRO A 192 -8.12 -5.77 -0.86
N HIS A 193 -7.17 -5.28 -1.65
CA HIS A 193 -6.94 -5.78 -3.00
C HIS A 193 -5.65 -6.59 -2.95
N ALA A 194 -5.78 -7.87 -2.64
CA ALA A 194 -4.72 -8.81 -3.00
C ALA A 194 -4.61 -8.78 -4.52
N MET A 195 -3.45 -8.38 -5.06
CA MET A 195 -3.18 -8.59 -6.48
C MET A 195 -3.34 -10.09 -6.74
N LYS A 196 -4.25 -10.43 -7.65
CA LYS A 196 -4.28 -11.78 -8.21
C LYS A 196 -3.11 -11.83 -9.19
N ASN A 197 -2.08 -12.59 -8.83
CA ASN A 197 -1.08 -13.05 -9.79
C ASN A 197 -1.75 -13.87 -10.89
#